data_AF-A0A379SN22-F1
#
_entry.id   AF-A0A379SN22-F1
#
_cell.length_a   1.000
_cell.length_b   1.000
_cell.length_c   1.000
_cell.angle_alpha   90.00
_cell.angle_beta   90.00
_cell.angle_gamma   90.00
#
_symmetry.space_group_name_H-M   'P 1'
#
loop_
_entity.id
_entity.type
_entity.pdbx_description
1 polymer ?
#
loop_
_entity_poly.entity_id
_entity_poly.type
_entity_poly.pdbx_seq_one_letter_code
_entity_poly.pdbx_strand_id
1 'polypeptide(L)'
;MVKRGADSCLVSTQGEALVDVPAVKLPKEKVIDTTAAGDSFSAGYLAVRLTGGSAADAAKRGHLTASTVIQFRGAIIPHNAMPQ
;
A
#
# COMPACT_ATOMS: atom_id res chain seq x y z
N MET A 1 4.44 11.49 -1.93
CA MET A 1 4.40 10.14 -2.53
C MET A 1 3.46 10.14 -3.73
N VAL A 2 3.75 9.33 -4.75
CA VAL A 2 2.89 9.14 -5.92
C VAL A 2 2.46 7.68 -5.96
N LYS A 3 1.14 7.45 -5.98
CA LYS A 3 0.51 6.11 -6.06
C LYS A 3 0.17 5.85 -7.53
N ARG A 4 0.58 4.70 -8.08
CA ARG A 4 0.46 4.38 -9.52
C ARG A 4 -0.24 3.05 -9.79
N GLY A 5 -1.24 2.71 -8.96
CA GLY A 5 -1.99 1.46 -9.12
C GLY A 5 -1.10 0.23 -8.97
N ALA A 6 -1.03 -0.59 -10.03
CA ALA A 6 -0.21 -1.80 -10.05
C ALA A 6 1.29 -1.55 -10.28
N ASP A 7 1.66 -0.32 -10.66
CA ASP A 7 3.06 0.09 -10.78
C ASP A 7 3.65 0.44 -9.41
N SER A 8 4.95 0.72 -9.39
CA SER A 8 5.64 1.11 -8.16
C SER A 8 5.17 2.46 -7.60
N CYS A 9 5.29 2.58 -6.27
CA CYS A 9 5.11 3.84 -5.56
C CYS A 9 6.42 4.62 -5.59
N LEU A 10 6.34 5.89 -5.95
CA LEU A 10 7.47 6.82 -5.93
C LEU A 10 7.36 7.74 -4.72
N VAL A 11 8.41 7.81 -3.90
CA VAL A 11 8.49 8.74 -2.77
C VAL A 11 9.66 9.67 -2.99
N SER A 12 9.36 10.97 -3.04
CA SER A 12 10.34 12.05 -3.11
C SER A 12 10.35 12.79 -1.78
N THR A 13 11.54 12.92 -1.19
CA THR A 13 11.82 13.75 -0.02
C THR A 13 12.87 14.79 -0.43
N GLN A 14 12.73 16.01 0.06
CA GLN A 14 13.68 17.08 -0.28
C GLN A 14 15.11 16.71 0.17
N GLY A 15 16.07 16.78 -0.76
CA GLY A 15 17.47 16.48 -0.48
C GLY A 15 17.82 14.98 -0.44
N GLU A 16 16.86 14.09 -0.69
CA GLU A 16 17.08 12.64 -0.76
C GLU A 16 16.91 12.14 -2.19
N ALA A 17 17.53 10.99 -2.49
CA ALA A 17 17.28 10.28 -3.75
C ALA A 17 15.83 9.80 -3.82
N LEU A 18 15.29 9.70 -5.05
CA LEU A 18 13.96 9.16 -5.27
C LEU A 18 13.88 7.70 -4.80
N VAL A 19 12.90 7.39 -3.97
CA VAL A 19 12.63 6.02 -3.53
C VAL A 19 11.57 5.42 -4.45
N ASP A 20 11.91 4.30 -5.09
CA ASP A 20 11.04 3.54 -5.98
C ASP A 20 10.72 2.17 -5.35
N VAL A 21 9.45 1.92 -4.99
CA VAL A 21 9.02 0.69 -4.32
C VAL A 21 7.96 -0.05 -5.13
N PRO A 22 8.25 -1.26 -5.65
CA PRO A 22 7.31 -2.02 -6.46
C PRO A 22 6.06 -2.43 -5.67
N ALA A 23 4.92 -2.51 -6.36
CA ALA A 23 3.70 -3.07 -5.80
C ALA A 23 3.81 -4.57 -5.54
N VAL A 24 2.96 -5.08 -4.64
CA VAL A 24 2.79 -6.52 -4.45
C VAL A 24 2.02 -7.07 -5.65
N LYS A 25 2.66 -7.96 -6.43
CA LYS A 25 2.00 -8.64 -7.54
C LYS A 25 1.05 -9.70 -7.01
N LEU A 26 -0.22 -9.61 -7.45
CA LEU A 26 -1.24 -10.61 -7.16
C LEU A 26 -1.73 -11.26 -8.45
N PRO A 27 -2.05 -12.57 -8.42
CA PRO A 27 -2.80 -13.21 -9.49
C PRO A 27 -4.15 -12.50 -9.70
N LYS A 28 -4.60 -12.39 -10.96
CA LYS A 28 -5.80 -11.62 -11.32
C LYS A 28 -7.05 -12.14 -10.61
N GLU A 29 -7.15 -13.45 -10.43
CA GLU A 29 -8.24 -14.15 -9.75
C GLU A 29 -8.34 -13.83 -8.25
N LYS A 30 -7.27 -13.30 -7.64
CA LYS A 30 -7.31 -12.83 -6.25
C LYS A 30 -7.81 -11.39 -6.13
N VAL A 31 -7.87 -10.61 -7.22
CA VAL A 31 -8.37 -9.23 -7.19
C VAL A 31 -9.90 -9.26 -7.29
N ILE A 32 -10.58 -9.12 -6.16
CA ILE A 32 -12.05 -9.22 -6.06
C ILE A 32 -12.73 -7.86 -6.20
N ASP A 33 -12.19 -6.83 -5.54
CA ASP A 33 -12.79 -5.49 -5.49
C ASP A 33 -11.70 -4.45 -5.29
N THR A 34 -11.55 -3.49 -6.21
CA THR A 34 -10.50 -2.46 -6.10
C THR A 34 -10.89 -1.26 -5.25
N THR A 35 -12.11 -1.27 -4.69
CA THR A 35 -12.59 -0.25 -3.75
C THR A 35 -11.62 -0.09 -2.58
N ALA A 36 -11.36 1.16 -2.19
CA ALA A 36 -10.47 1.52 -1.08
C ALA A 36 -8.98 1.12 -1.22
N ALA A 37 -8.51 0.64 -2.37
CA ALA A 37 -7.09 0.33 -2.58
C ALA A 37 -6.16 1.54 -2.30
N GLY A 38 -6.55 2.73 -2.79
CA GLY A 38 -5.77 3.95 -2.61
C GLY A 38 -5.81 4.51 -1.18
N ASP A 39 -6.92 4.33 -0.47
CA ASP A 39 -7.11 4.79 0.91
C ASP A 39 -6.36 3.88 1.87
N SER A 40 -6.52 2.56 1.72
CA SER A 40 -5.80 1.55 2.49
C SER A 40 -4.28 1.61 2.28
N PHE A 41 -3.81 1.90 1.06
CA PHE A 41 -2.40 2.22 0.83
C PHE A 41 -1.94 3.39 1.70
N SER A 42 -2.71 4.47 1.72
CA SER A 42 -2.34 5.69 2.45
C SER A 42 -2.34 5.44 3.96
N ALA A 43 -3.32 4.68 4.46
CA ALA A 43 -3.37 4.26 5.86
C ALA A 43 -2.15 3.41 6.25
N GLY A 44 -1.82 2.39 5.46
CA GLY A 44 -0.63 1.56 5.70
C GLY A 44 0.68 2.37 5.64
N TYR A 45 0.80 3.28 4.68
CA TYR A 45 1.94 4.19 4.57
C TYR A 45 2.09 5.06 5.83
N LEU A 46 1.02 5.72 6.25
CA LEU A 46 1.03 6.61 7.41
C LEU A 46 1.28 5.86 8.72
N ALA A 47 0.73 4.64 8.88
CA ALA A 47 0.94 3.82 10.07
C ALA A 47 2.43 3.58 10.36
N VAL A 48 3.24 3.39 9.33
CA VAL A 48 4.71 3.23 9.46
C VAL A 48 5.43 4.57 9.45
N ARG A 49 5.06 5.50 8.56
CA ARG A 49 5.79 6.77 8.41
C ARG A 49 5.68 7.64 9.67
N LEU A 50 4.51 7.68 10.30
CA LEU A 50 4.25 8.48 11.50
C LEU A 50 4.81 7.84 12.78
N THR A 51 5.23 6.57 12.73
CA THR A 51 5.84 5.86 13.86
C THR A 51 7.36 5.71 13.72
N GLY A 52 7.98 6.52 12.84
CA GLY A 52 9.44 6.60 12.68
C GLY A 52 10.01 5.72 11.57
N GLY A 53 9.17 5.01 10.81
CA GLY A 53 9.61 4.19 9.69
C GLY A 53 10.11 5.00 8.49
N SER A 54 10.95 4.35 7.68
CA SER A 54 11.51 4.92 6.45
C SER A 54 10.43 5.12 5.37
N ALA A 55 10.71 5.98 4.38
CA ALA A 55 9.84 6.15 3.21
C ALA A 55 9.62 4.84 2.45
N ALA A 56 10.65 4.00 2.34
CA ALA A 56 10.59 2.71 1.67
C ALA A 56 9.71 1.72 2.43
N ASP A 57 9.87 1.62 3.75
CA ASP A 57 9.08 0.68 4.56
C ASP A 57 7.62 1.11 4.68
N ALA A 58 7.36 2.42 4.73
CA ALA A 58 6.03 2.96 4.62
C ALA A 58 5.36 2.59 3.28
N ALA A 59 6.07 2.74 2.15
CA ALA A 59 5.55 2.34 0.85
C ALA A 59 5.30 0.82 0.74
N LYS A 60 6.18 -0.01 1.31
CA LYS A 60 5.96 -1.47 1.39
C LYS A 60 4.71 -1.80 2.21
N ARG A 61 4.52 -1.15 3.36
CA ARG A 61 3.31 -1.36 4.19
C ARG A 61 2.05 -0.89 3.48
N GLY A 62 2.10 0.24 2.79
CA GLY A 62 1.00 0.73 1.96
C GLY A 62 0.62 -0.30 0.89
N HIS A 63 1.60 -0.80 0.12
CA HIS A 63 1.37 -1.83 -0.90
C HIS A 63 0.81 -3.12 -0.31
N LEU A 64 1.35 -3.59 0.80
CA LEU A 64 0.85 -4.78 1.49
C LEU A 64 -0.62 -4.60 1.89
N THR A 65 -0.94 -3.48 2.54
CA THR A 65 -2.30 -3.18 3.00
C THR A 65 -3.29 -3.11 1.83
N ALA A 66 -2.96 -2.38 0.77
CA ALA A 66 -3.80 -2.30 -0.42
C ALA A 66 -3.97 -3.65 -1.12
N SER A 67 -2.89 -4.43 -1.24
CA SER A 67 -2.93 -5.76 -1.84
C SER A 67 -3.82 -6.71 -1.05
N THR A 68 -3.87 -6.59 0.28
CA THR A 68 -4.77 -7.39 1.11
C THR A 68 -6.22 -6.93 0.94
N VAL A 69 -6.47 -5.62 0.97
CA VAL A 69 -7.84 -5.07 0.87
C VAL A 69 -8.52 -5.47 -0.43
N ILE A 70 -7.82 -5.42 -1.56
CA ILE A 70 -8.44 -5.73 -2.87
C ILE A 70 -8.82 -7.20 -3.06
N GLN A 71 -8.45 -8.08 -2.13
CA GLN A 71 -8.82 -9.49 -2.12
C GLN A 71 -10.15 -9.76 -1.41
N PHE A 72 -10.88 -8.71 -0.98
CA PHE A 72 -12.16 -8.82 -0.30
C PHE A 72 -13.17 -7.82 -0.87
N ARG A 73 -14.46 -8.15 -0.76
CA ARG A 73 -15.55 -7.27 -1.18
C ARG A 73 -15.74 -6.12 -0.19
N GLY A 74 -15.86 -4.90 -0.68
CA GLY A 74 -16.13 -3.70 0.12
C GLY A 74 -14.87 -3.02 0.67
N ALA A 75 -15.05 -1.80 1.21
CA ALA A 75 -13.94 -0.91 1.59
C ALA A 75 -13.21 -1.32 2.90
N ILE A 76 -13.92 -1.96 3.83
CA ILE A 76 -13.39 -2.36 5.14
C ILE A 76 -13.43 -3.89 5.21
N ILE A 77 -12.25 -4.51 5.25
CA ILE A 77 -12.11 -5.97 5.28
C ILE A 77 -12.26 -6.51 6.71
N PRO A 78 -12.50 -7.83 6.87
CA PRO A 78 -12.49 -8.46 8.18
C PRO A 78 -11.19 -8.22 8.94
N HIS A 79 -11.26 -7.94 10.24
CA HIS A 79 -10.07 -7.64 11.05
C HIS A 79 -9.03 -8.77 11.02
N ASN A 80 -9.47 -10.03 11.01
CA ASN A 80 -8.59 -11.20 10.92
C ASN A 80 -7.90 -11.36 9.54
N ALA A 81 -8.32 -10.62 8.53
CA ALA A 81 -7.68 -10.58 7.23
C ALA A 81 -6.61 -9.48 7.14
N MET A 82 -6.54 -8.54 8.09
CA MET A 82 -5.56 -7.45 8.05
C MET A 82 -4.11 -7.98 8.11
N PRO A 83 -3.20 -7.44 7.30
CA PRO A 83 -1.80 -7.87 7.33
C PRO A 83 -1.10 -7.38 8.62
N GLN A 84 -0.36 -8.27 9.28
CA GLN A 84 0.45 -7.93 10.47
C GLN A 84 1.70 -7.13 10.12
#